data_AF-A0A967FEH6-F1
#
_entry.id   AF-A0A967FEH6-F1
#
_cell.length_a   1.000
_cell.length_b   1.000
_cell.length_c   1.000
_cell.angle_alpha   90.00
_cell.angle_beta   90.00
_cell.angle_gamma   90.00
#
_symmetry.space_group_name_H-M   'P 1'
#
loop_
_entity.id
_entity.type
_entity.pdbx_description
1 polymer ?
#
loop_
_entity_poly.entity_id
_entity_poly.type
_entity_poly.pdbx_seq_one_letter_code
_entity_poly.pdbx_strand_id
1 'polypeptide(L)'
;CINSSCSAQVKERIKHFASKSAFDIDGLGRKLVNQLVDKKLLSSVADIFALDESVLSELERMGAKSAANLVGAIENAKTIDLSRFLFALGIRHVGEHVAVLLADHFMALEPLMNCSREELEAVDGIGPIVAASISQFFEQQSNRRIIDQLLASGVKLETAAPKKAGKLDGRSFVLTGKLSEFTRSQAKSLIEAAGGRVSGSVSRKTDYVVGGDAPGSKLTKARELGVKVIDEAQLKELLSI
;
A
#
# COMPACT_ATOMS: atom_id res chain seq x y z
N CYS A 1 -12.60 11.12 18.84
CA CYS A 1 -13.36 9.94 19.30
C CYS A 1 -12.49 8.71 19.03
N ILE A 2 -12.39 7.75 19.95
CA ILE A 2 -11.56 6.53 19.80
C ILE A 2 -12.41 5.33 19.30
N ASN A 3 -13.74 5.40 19.44
CA ASN A 3 -14.64 4.33 19.05
C ASN A 3 -14.81 4.24 17.52
N SER A 4 -14.26 3.19 16.91
CA SER A 4 -14.34 2.91 15.47
C SER A 4 -15.78 2.74 14.94
N SER A 5 -16.74 2.42 15.80
CA SER A 5 -18.17 2.31 15.47
C SER A 5 -18.94 3.62 15.63
N CYS A 6 -18.27 4.72 15.99
CA CYS A 6 -18.88 6.04 16.03
C CYS A 6 -19.33 6.46 14.63
N SER A 7 -20.60 6.86 14.49
CA SER A 7 -21.19 7.28 13.20
C SER A 7 -20.39 8.38 12.49
N ALA A 8 -19.80 9.32 13.25
CA ALA A 8 -18.93 10.34 12.67
C ALA A 8 -17.68 9.75 12.02
N GLN A 9 -17.06 8.74 12.65
CA GLN A 9 -15.89 8.07 12.07
C GLN A 9 -16.27 7.21 10.87
N VAL A 10 -17.42 6.52 10.91
CA VAL A 10 -17.96 5.78 9.76
C VAL A 10 -18.13 6.73 8.57
N LYS A 11 -18.77 7.88 8.78
CA LYS A 11 -18.97 8.91 7.75
C LYS A 11 -17.66 9.41 7.16
N GLU A 12 -16.66 9.72 7.99
CA GLU A 12 -15.37 10.21 7.47
C GLU A 12 -14.59 9.12 6.72
N ARG A 13 -14.61 7.86 7.19
CA ARG A 13 -13.99 6.75 6.46
C ARG A 13 -14.63 6.54 5.09
N ILE A 14 -15.96 6.55 5.00
CA ILE A 14 -16.67 6.38 3.73
C ILE A 14 -16.38 7.55 2.78
N LYS A 15 -16.33 8.79 3.29
CA LYS A 15 -15.96 9.96 2.47
C LYS A 15 -14.52 9.87 1.95
N HIS A 16 -13.59 9.44 2.80
CA HIS A 16 -12.19 9.22 2.41
C HIS A 16 -12.10 8.13 1.34
N PHE A 17 -12.77 7.01 1.55
CA PHE A 17 -12.82 5.88 0.61
C PHE A 17 -13.37 6.29 -0.76
N ALA A 18 -14.44 7.07 -0.80
CA ALA A 18 -15.06 7.57 -2.02
C ALA A 18 -14.30 8.74 -2.69
N SER A 19 -13.26 9.28 -2.06
CA SER A 19 -12.58 10.49 -2.52
C SER A 19 -11.81 10.28 -3.84
N LYS A 20 -11.49 11.41 -4.50
CA LYS A 20 -10.80 11.44 -5.80
C LYS A 20 -9.44 10.74 -5.81
N SER A 21 -8.70 10.76 -4.71
CA SER A 21 -7.41 10.07 -4.58
C SER A 21 -7.54 8.59 -4.20
N ALA A 22 -8.76 8.14 -3.85
CA ALA A 22 -9.08 6.79 -3.41
C ALA A 22 -9.85 6.03 -4.51
N PHE A 23 -11.12 5.67 -4.30
CA PHE A 23 -11.93 4.99 -5.32
C PHE A 23 -12.56 5.93 -6.36
N ASP A 24 -12.55 7.24 -6.15
CA ASP A 24 -13.13 8.24 -7.07
C ASP A 24 -14.59 7.92 -7.46
N ILE A 25 -15.43 7.69 -6.44
CA ILE A 25 -16.82 7.30 -6.65
C ILE A 25 -17.66 8.56 -6.85
N ASP A 26 -17.78 8.97 -8.11
CA ASP A 26 -18.61 10.10 -8.50
C ASP A 26 -20.06 9.94 -8.02
N GLY A 27 -20.59 11.00 -7.41
CA GLY A 27 -21.94 11.01 -6.84
C GLY A 27 -22.01 10.57 -5.37
N LEU A 28 -21.01 9.88 -4.81
CA LEU A 28 -20.98 9.50 -3.39
C LEU A 28 -20.44 10.64 -2.48
N GLY A 29 -21.08 11.80 -2.57
CA GLY A 29 -20.65 13.01 -1.87
C GLY A 29 -21.03 13.07 -0.38
N ARG A 30 -20.47 14.06 0.35
CA ARG A 30 -20.65 14.27 1.81
C ARG A 30 -22.11 14.18 2.29
N LYS A 31 -23.05 14.80 1.57
CA LYS A 31 -24.47 14.82 1.96
C LYS A 31 -25.10 13.42 1.86
N LEU A 32 -24.84 12.72 0.76
CA LEU A 32 -25.37 11.37 0.53
C LEU A 32 -24.76 10.37 1.52
N VAL A 33 -23.45 10.42 1.75
CA VAL A 33 -22.79 9.58 2.77
C VAL A 33 -23.41 9.79 4.15
N ASN A 34 -23.67 11.04 4.56
CA ASN A 34 -24.31 11.30 5.84
C ASN A 34 -25.69 10.62 5.90
N GLN A 35 -26.51 10.78 4.86
CA GLN A 35 -27.86 10.22 4.79
C GLN A 35 -27.85 8.69 4.81
N LEU A 36 -26.96 8.06 4.05
CA LEU A 36 -26.80 6.60 4.00
C LEU A 36 -26.40 6.04 5.37
N VAL A 37 -25.46 6.67 6.06
CA VAL A 37 -25.03 6.23 7.40
C VAL A 37 -26.12 6.49 8.45
N ASP A 38 -26.80 7.64 8.40
CA ASP A 38 -27.86 7.99 9.35
C ASP A 38 -29.08 7.07 9.22
N LYS A 39 -29.38 6.61 7.99
CA LYS A 39 -30.39 5.59 7.69
C LYS A 39 -29.90 4.15 7.90
N LYS A 40 -28.66 3.96 8.36
CA LYS A 40 -28.03 2.63 8.57
C LYS A 40 -27.93 1.76 7.31
N LEU A 41 -27.92 2.40 6.13
CA LEU A 41 -27.69 1.74 4.85
C LEU A 41 -26.20 1.49 4.60
N LEU A 42 -25.32 2.29 5.23
CA LEU A 42 -23.89 2.06 5.27
C LEU A 42 -23.38 2.03 6.71
N SER A 43 -22.72 0.94 7.07
CA SER A 43 -22.01 0.73 8.33
C SER A 43 -20.49 0.59 8.13
N SER A 44 -20.09 0.19 6.93
CA SER A 44 -18.71 0.00 6.50
C SER A 44 -18.49 0.53 5.09
N VAL A 45 -17.23 0.57 4.65
CA VAL A 45 -16.89 0.89 3.26
C VAL A 45 -17.24 -0.24 2.29
N ALA A 46 -17.30 -1.49 2.77
CA ALA A 46 -17.65 -2.63 1.93
C ALA A 46 -19.13 -2.60 1.50
N ASP A 47 -20.00 -2.04 2.35
CA ASP A 47 -21.43 -1.90 2.08
C ASP A 47 -21.73 -1.04 0.85
N ILE A 48 -20.79 -0.17 0.43
CA ILE A 48 -20.91 0.66 -0.77
C ILE A 48 -21.19 -0.19 -2.01
N PHE A 49 -20.52 -1.33 -2.13
CA PHE A 49 -20.63 -2.22 -3.30
C PHE A 49 -21.90 -3.08 -3.30
N ALA A 50 -22.73 -2.97 -2.26
CA ALA A 50 -24.03 -3.62 -2.15
C ALA A 50 -25.20 -2.63 -2.27
N LEU A 51 -24.93 -1.35 -2.56
CA LEU A 51 -25.98 -0.34 -2.71
C LEU A 51 -26.84 -0.65 -3.94
N ASP A 52 -28.14 -0.76 -3.70
CA ASP A 52 -29.13 -1.04 -4.72
C ASP A 52 -29.78 0.25 -5.27
N GLU A 53 -30.04 0.28 -6.57
CA GLU A 53 -30.62 1.44 -7.25
C GLU A 53 -32.00 1.79 -6.70
N SER A 54 -32.84 0.80 -6.41
CA SER A 54 -34.21 1.03 -5.91
C SER A 54 -34.16 1.69 -4.54
N VAL A 55 -33.31 1.20 -3.63
CA VAL A 55 -33.11 1.78 -2.29
C VAL A 55 -32.57 3.20 -2.39
N LEU A 56 -31.60 3.44 -3.28
CA LEU A 56 -31.03 4.77 -3.48
C LEU A 56 -32.06 5.78 -4.00
N SER A 57 -32.98 5.35 -4.87
CA SER A 57 -33.99 6.21 -5.49
C SER A 57 -35.07 6.72 -4.50
N GLU A 58 -35.19 6.10 -3.33
CA GLU A 58 -36.09 6.52 -2.26
C GLU A 58 -35.48 7.61 -1.35
N LEU A 59 -34.20 7.92 -1.55
CA LEU A 59 -33.50 8.91 -0.73
C LEU A 59 -33.84 10.34 -1.17
N GLU A 60 -33.86 11.25 -0.19
CA GLU A 60 -34.10 12.67 -0.47
C GLU A 60 -33.06 13.20 -1.46
N ARG A 61 -33.53 13.80 -2.57
CA ARG A 61 -32.70 14.33 -3.67
C ARG A 61 -31.94 13.26 -4.49
N MET A 62 -32.34 11.99 -4.41
CA MET A 62 -31.87 10.91 -5.28
C MET A 62 -33.00 10.44 -6.19
N GLY A 63 -33.08 10.95 -7.41
CA GLY A 63 -33.99 10.40 -8.42
C GLY A 63 -33.43 9.13 -9.06
N ALA A 64 -34.27 8.36 -9.76
CA ALA A 64 -33.88 7.11 -10.45
C ALA A 64 -32.60 7.26 -11.29
N LYS A 65 -32.49 8.32 -12.10
CA LYS A 65 -31.29 8.59 -12.90
C LYS A 65 -30.03 8.80 -12.06
N SER A 66 -30.13 9.51 -10.93
CA SER A 66 -28.99 9.75 -10.04
C SER A 66 -28.57 8.48 -9.30
N ALA A 67 -29.53 7.63 -8.92
CA ALA A 67 -29.28 6.32 -8.34
C ALA A 67 -28.56 5.40 -9.33
N ALA A 68 -29.07 5.27 -10.57
CA ALA A 68 -28.44 4.50 -11.64
C ALA A 68 -27.00 4.97 -11.92
N ASN A 69 -26.79 6.29 -12.01
CA ASN A 69 -25.46 6.86 -12.20
C ASN A 69 -24.49 6.49 -11.08
N LEU A 70 -24.95 6.53 -9.81
CA LEU A 70 -24.11 6.18 -8.67
C LEU A 70 -23.75 4.68 -8.68
N VAL A 71 -24.72 3.80 -8.93
CA VAL A 71 -24.44 2.35 -9.03
C VAL A 71 -23.45 2.09 -10.17
N GLY A 72 -23.62 2.74 -11.32
CA GLY A 72 -22.66 2.68 -12.42
C GLY A 72 -21.26 3.17 -12.03
N ALA A 73 -21.14 4.26 -11.28
CA ALA A 73 -19.86 4.76 -10.78
C ALA A 73 -19.19 3.77 -9.80
N ILE A 74 -19.97 3.14 -8.91
CA ILE A 74 -19.49 2.12 -7.98
C ILE A 74 -18.96 0.90 -8.73
N GLU A 75 -19.67 0.42 -9.74
CA GLU A 75 -19.22 -0.72 -10.57
C GLU A 75 -17.94 -0.39 -11.33
N ASN A 76 -17.85 0.81 -11.93
CA ASN A 76 -16.66 1.25 -12.65
C ASN A 76 -15.43 1.40 -11.74
N ALA A 77 -15.65 1.74 -10.46
CA ALA A 77 -14.59 1.90 -9.47
C ALA A 77 -14.04 0.56 -8.91
N LYS A 78 -14.61 -0.60 -9.30
CA LYS A 78 -14.15 -1.90 -8.79
C LYS A 78 -12.74 -2.26 -9.23
N THR A 79 -12.24 -1.74 -10.34
CA THR A 79 -10.84 -1.90 -10.74
C THR A 79 -10.04 -0.71 -10.23
N ILE A 80 -9.02 -0.96 -9.41
CA ILE A 80 -8.27 0.09 -8.72
C ILE A 80 -6.80 -0.29 -8.55
N ASP A 81 -5.89 0.68 -8.67
CA ASP A 81 -4.48 0.51 -8.33
C ASP A 81 -4.29 0.13 -6.85
N LEU A 82 -3.35 -0.77 -6.57
CA LEU A 82 -3.01 -1.19 -5.20
C LEU A 82 -2.64 0.01 -4.32
N SER A 83 -1.92 1.00 -4.83
CA SER A 83 -1.58 2.21 -4.07
C SER A 83 -2.81 3.02 -3.66
N ARG A 84 -3.77 3.20 -4.57
CA ARG A 84 -5.03 3.90 -4.29
C ARG A 84 -5.91 3.09 -3.35
N PHE A 85 -5.93 1.77 -3.49
CA PHE A 85 -6.63 0.88 -2.56
C PHE A 85 -6.07 1.00 -1.15
N LEU A 86 -4.75 0.93 -0.97
CA LEU A 86 -4.10 1.08 0.34
C LEU A 86 -4.34 2.45 0.96
N PHE A 87 -4.34 3.50 0.16
CA PHE A 87 -4.74 4.84 0.61
C PHE A 87 -6.20 4.85 1.05
N ALA A 88 -7.13 4.24 0.30
CA ALA A 88 -8.56 4.20 0.59
C ALA A 88 -8.89 3.49 1.92
N LEU A 89 -8.07 2.53 2.34
CA LEU A 89 -8.23 1.84 3.63
C LEU A 89 -8.11 2.79 4.84
N GLY A 90 -7.52 3.98 4.66
CA GLY A 90 -7.42 4.99 5.72
C GLY A 90 -6.54 4.56 6.89
N ILE A 91 -5.47 3.80 6.60
CA ILE A 91 -4.51 3.37 7.62
C ILE A 91 -3.82 4.60 8.21
N ARG A 92 -3.76 4.67 9.54
CA ARG A 92 -3.16 5.82 10.24
C ARG A 92 -1.71 6.02 9.78
N HIS A 93 -1.35 7.25 9.47
CA HIS A 93 -0.03 7.65 8.93
C HIS A 93 0.30 7.17 7.51
N VAL A 94 -0.64 6.50 6.82
CA VAL A 94 -0.46 6.09 5.41
C VAL A 94 -1.22 7.06 4.52
N GLY A 95 -0.51 8.07 4.01
CA GLY A 95 -0.99 8.94 2.93
C GLY A 95 -0.67 8.36 1.54
N GLU A 96 -1.05 9.08 0.48
CA GLU A 96 -0.85 8.65 -0.92
C GLU A 96 0.61 8.22 -1.20
N HIS A 97 1.59 9.01 -0.76
CA HIS A 97 3.00 8.70 -0.96
C HIS A 97 3.42 7.38 -0.31
N VAL A 98 3.01 7.15 0.95
CA VAL A 98 3.34 5.89 1.66
C VAL A 98 2.63 4.72 1.00
N ALA A 99 1.40 4.90 0.54
CA ALA A 99 0.65 3.88 -0.16
C ALA A 99 1.32 3.45 -1.48
N VAL A 100 1.91 4.40 -2.21
CA VAL A 100 2.75 4.12 -3.40
C VAL A 100 4.00 3.32 -3.01
N LEU A 101 4.73 3.75 -1.97
CA LEU A 101 5.93 3.01 -1.51
C LEU A 101 5.61 1.56 -1.14
N LEU A 102 4.48 1.34 -0.47
CA LEU A 102 4.01 -0.01 -0.11
C LEU A 102 3.62 -0.82 -1.35
N ALA A 103 2.85 -0.24 -2.26
CA ALA A 103 2.43 -0.92 -3.48
C ALA A 103 3.63 -1.32 -4.35
N ASP A 104 4.59 -0.41 -4.53
CA ASP A 104 5.82 -0.64 -5.30
C ASP A 104 6.74 -1.68 -4.63
N HIS A 105 6.79 -1.72 -3.31
CA HIS A 105 7.65 -2.64 -2.59
C HIS A 105 7.09 -4.07 -2.57
N PHE A 106 5.81 -4.21 -2.21
CA PHE A 106 5.17 -5.50 -1.98
C PHE A 106 4.54 -6.09 -3.25
N MET A 107 4.22 -5.26 -4.24
CA MET A 107 3.68 -5.65 -5.56
C MET A 107 2.38 -6.46 -5.53
N ALA A 108 1.81 -6.71 -4.36
CA ALA A 108 0.55 -7.39 -4.13
C ALA A 108 0.08 -7.11 -2.70
N LEU A 109 -1.23 -7.26 -2.46
CA LEU A 109 -1.81 -7.02 -1.15
C LEU A 109 -1.42 -8.09 -0.12
N GLU A 110 -1.42 -9.36 -0.52
CA GLU A 110 -1.20 -10.48 0.40
C GLU A 110 0.19 -10.49 1.08
N PRO A 111 1.31 -10.23 0.37
CA PRO A 111 2.61 -10.09 1.01
C PRO A 111 2.65 -8.95 2.04
N LEU A 112 1.99 -7.82 1.76
CA LEU A 112 1.90 -6.69 2.68
C LEU A 112 1.08 -7.04 3.92
N MET A 113 -0.03 -7.74 3.77
CA MET A 113 -0.88 -8.15 4.89
C MET A 113 -0.19 -9.12 5.86
N ASN A 114 0.84 -9.84 5.40
CA ASN A 114 1.49 -10.92 6.16
C ASN A 114 2.96 -10.62 6.50
N CYS A 115 3.45 -9.42 6.19
CA CYS A 115 4.83 -9.03 6.48
C CYS A 115 5.06 -8.71 7.96
N SER A 116 6.31 -8.81 8.40
CA SER A 116 6.72 -8.40 9.74
C SER A 116 6.93 -6.89 9.82
N ARG A 117 6.91 -6.36 11.05
CA ARG A 117 7.21 -4.94 11.29
C ARG A 117 8.61 -4.56 10.79
N GLU A 118 9.59 -5.45 10.95
CA GLU A 118 10.96 -5.23 10.49
C GLU A 118 11.04 -5.14 8.96
N GLU A 119 10.19 -5.88 8.24
CA GLU A 119 10.08 -5.80 6.79
C GLU A 119 9.46 -4.47 6.33
N LEU A 120 8.47 -3.95 7.06
CA LEU A 120 7.91 -2.62 6.82
C LEU A 120 8.94 -1.51 7.06
N GLU A 121 9.70 -1.57 8.16
CA GLU A 121 10.79 -0.62 8.46
C GLU A 121 11.96 -0.75 7.47
N ALA A 122 12.01 -1.84 6.70
CA ALA A 122 12.97 -2.04 5.63
C ALA A 122 12.60 -1.27 4.35
N VAL A 123 11.37 -0.77 4.22
CA VAL A 123 10.96 0.05 3.07
C VAL A 123 11.49 1.46 3.27
N ASP A 124 12.26 1.95 2.28
CA ASP A 124 12.80 3.31 2.33
C ASP A 124 11.67 4.34 2.39
N GLY A 125 11.76 5.27 3.34
CA GLY A 125 10.68 6.23 3.64
C GLY A 125 9.66 5.76 4.67
N ILE A 126 9.72 4.50 5.15
CA ILE A 126 8.85 3.99 6.21
C ILE A 126 9.60 3.89 7.53
N GLY A 127 9.28 4.80 8.45
CA GLY A 127 9.81 4.78 9.82
C GLY A 127 9.00 3.89 10.77
N PRO A 128 9.49 3.69 12.01
CA PRO A 128 8.90 2.76 13.00
C PRO A 128 7.45 3.10 13.38
N ILE A 129 7.07 4.37 13.38
CA ILE A 129 5.70 4.81 13.70
C ILE A 129 4.71 4.36 12.61
N VAL A 130 5.11 4.51 11.34
CA VAL A 130 4.29 4.12 10.18
C VAL A 130 4.20 2.61 10.11
N ALA A 131 5.34 1.91 10.25
CA ALA A 131 5.39 0.44 10.30
C ALA A 131 4.50 -0.15 11.41
N ALA A 132 4.55 0.41 12.61
CA ALA A 132 3.69 -0.01 13.72
C ALA A 132 2.20 0.20 13.40
N SER A 133 1.84 1.31 12.76
CA SER A 133 0.45 1.62 12.40
C SER A 133 -0.10 0.67 11.34
N ILE A 134 0.73 0.31 10.35
CA ILE A 134 0.38 -0.67 9.32
C ILE A 134 0.23 -2.06 9.93
N SER A 135 1.19 -2.49 10.76
CA SER A 135 1.15 -3.79 11.44
C SER A 135 -0.11 -3.91 12.30
N GLN A 136 -0.38 -2.92 13.15
CA GLN A 136 -1.56 -2.89 14.00
C GLN A 136 -2.86 -2.91 13.18
N PHE A 137 -2.91 -2.25 12.03
CA PHE A 137 -4.07 -2.28 11.16
C PHE A 137 -4.38 -3.69 10.64
N PHE A 138 -3.36 -4.42 10.15
CA PHE A 138 -3.55 -5.76 9.62
C PHE A 138 -3.66 -6.85 10.71
N GLU A 139 -3.21 -6.61 11.94
CA GLU A 139 -3.46 -7.50 13.08
C GLU A 139 -4.94 -7.52 13.50
N GLN A 140 -5.67 -6.44 13.25
CA GLN A 140 -7.09 -6.36 13.60
C GLN A 140 -7.94 -7.19 12.62
N GLN A 141 -8.53 -8.27 13.11
CA GLN A 141 -9.36 -9.16 12.30
C GLN A 141 -10.55 -8.45 11.64
N SER A 142 -11.09 -7.38 12.26
CA SER A 142 -12.15 -6.57 11.65
C SER A 142 -11.71 -5.89 10.36
N ASN A 143 -10.46 -5.42 10.28
CA ASN A 143 -9.94 -4.76 9.08
C ASN A 143 -9.70 -5.77 7.96
N ARG A 144 -9.17 -6.96 8.30
CA ARG A 144 -9.05 -8.07 7.34
C ARG A 144 -10.40 -8.47 6.76
N ARG A 145 -11.43 -8.60 7.60
CA ARG A 145 -12.80 -8.91 7.13
C ARG A 145 -13.34 -7.85 6.17
N ILE A 146 -13.08 -6.56 6.40
CA ILE A 146 -13.49 -5.50 5.48
C ILE A 146 -12.77 -5.65 4.13
N ILE A 147 -11.47 -5.95 4.13
CA ILE A 147 -10.71 -6.22 2.91
C ILE A 147 -11.30 -7.42 2.16
N ASP A 148 -11.56 -8.53 2.86
CA ASP A 148 -12.14 -9.73 2.27
C ASP A 148 -13.50 -9.44 1.64
N GLN A 149 -14.36 -8.65 2.31
CA GLN A 149 -15.65 -8.22 1.78
C GLN A 149 -15.50 -7.34 0.53
N LEU A 150 -14.54 -6.41 0.51
CA LEU A 150 -14.27 -5.58 -0.67
C LEU A 150 -13.86 -6.44 -1.87
N LEU A 151 -12.94 -7.40 -1.66
CA LEU A 151 -12.51 -8.33 -2.71
C LEU A 151 -13.66 -9.24 -3.17
N ALA A 152 -14.47 -9.76 -2.24
CA ALA A 152 -15.63 -10.59 -2.54
C ALA A 152 -16.73 -9.85 -3.33
N SER A 153 -16.82 -8.52 -3.18
CA SER A 153 -17.72 -7.66 -3.97
C SER A 153 -17.24 -7.43 -5.40
N GLY A 154 -16.12 -8.04 -5.80
CA GLY A 154 -15.57 -7.98 -7.16
C GLY A 154 -14.54 -6.87 -7.38
N VAL A 155 -14.04 -6.25 -6.30
CA VAL A 155 -12.91 -5.30 -6.40
C VAL A 155 -11.67 -6.04 -6.89
N LYS A 156 -11.06 -5.52 -7.96
CA LYS A 156 -9.84 -6.04 -8.58
C LYS A 156 -8.72 -5.05 -8.35
N LEU A 157 -7.62 -5.56 -7.81
CA LEU A 157 -6.43 -4.75 -7.54
C LEU A 157 -5.47 -4.86 -8.71
N GLU A 158 -5.21 -3.73 -9.35
CA GLU A 158 -4.15 -3.61 -10.33
C GLU A 158 -2.84 -3.26 -9.61
N THR A 159 -1.79 -3.98 -9.95
CA THR A 159 -0.45 -3.72 -9.45
C THR A 159 0.35 -3.17 -10.60
N ALA A 160 1.24 -2.22 -10.34
CA ALA A 160 2.17 -1.75 -11.35
C ALA A 160 2.84 -2.96 -12.01
N ALA A 161 2.87 -2.98 -13.34
CA ALA A 161 3.56 -4.05 -14.06
C ALA A 161 5.00 -4.12 -13.52
N PRO A 162 5.56 -5.34 -13.30
CA PRO A 162 6.94 -5.46 -12.89
C PRO A 162 7.81 -4.67 -13.87
N LYS A 163 8.64 -3.76 -13.33
CA LYS A 163 9.64 -3.06 -14.15
C LYS A 163 10.38 -4.12 -14.95
N LYS A 164 10.51 -3.94 -16.27
CA LYS A 164 11.09 -4.92 -17.21
C LYS A 164 12.23 -5.69 -16.54
N ALA A 165 12.17 -7.02 -16.58
CA ALA A 165 13.17 -7.90 -15.98
C ALA A 165 14.58 -7.48 -16.42
N GLY A 166 15.28 -6.77 -15.54
CA GLY A 166 16.69 -6.48 -15.72
C GLY A 166 17.53 -7.60 -15.13
N LYS A 167 18.86 -7.46 -15.21
CA LYS A 167 19.79 -8.50 -14.72
C LYS A 167 19.63 -8.80 -13.22
N LEU A 168 19.05 -7.87 -12.47
CA LEU A 168 18.84 -7.98 -11.03
C LEU A 168 17.38 -8.21 -10.67
N ASP A 169 16.55 -8.65 -11.62
CA ASP A 169 15.13 -8.90 -11.38
C ASP A 169 14.89 -9.81 -10.17
N GLY A 170 13.97 -9.40 -9.30
CA GLY A 170 13.63 -10.09 -8.06
C GLY A 170 14.69 -10.03 -6.95
N ARG A 171 15.91 -9.57 -7.23
CA ARG A 171 17.01 -9.51 -6.23
C ARG A 171 16.83 -8.32 -5.29
N SER A 172 17.10 -8.55 -4.02
CA SER A 172 17.01 -7.54 -2.96
C SER A 172 18.40 -7.14 -2.42
N PHE A 173 18.63 -5.84 -2.33
CA PHE A 173 19.90 -5.24 -1.95
C PHE A 173 19.72 -4.35 -0.72
N VAL A 174 20.72 -4.31 0.15
CA VAL A 174 20.82 -3.32 1.22
C VAL A 174 22.12 -2.55 1.05
N LEU A 175 22.04 -1.23 0.98
CA LEU A 175 23.21 -0.37 0.90
C LEU A 175 23.65 0.01 2.34
N THR A 176 24.92 -0.21 2.66
CA THR A 176 25.51 0.20 3.95
C THR A 176 26.89 0.80 3.79
N GLY A 177 27.31 1.63 4.74
CA GLY A 177 28.57 2.38 4.67
C GLY A 177 28.52 3.57 3.71
N LYS A 178 29.67 4.24 3.56
CA LYS A 178 29.88 5.30 2.57
C LYS A 178 30.39 4.66 1.29
N LEU A 179 29.61 4.81 0.23
CA LEU A 179 29.95 4.36 -1.11
C LEU A 179 30.94 5.37 -1.73
N SER A 180 32.03 4.86 -2.30
CA SER A 180 33.15 5.62 -2.86
C SER A 180 33.00 5.85 -4.36
N GLU A 181 32.40 4.91 -5.08
CA GLU A 181 32.19 4.96 -6.52
C GLU A 181 30.83 5.53 -6.90
N PHE A 182 29.82 5.34 -6.05
CA PHE A 182 28.47 5.87 -6.26
C PHE A 182 27.98 6.67 -5.05
N THR A 183 27.07 7.62 -5.27
CA THR A 183 26.21 8.07 -4.17
C THR A 183 25.18 6.97 -3.85
N ARG A 184 24.68 6.92 -2.61
CA ARG A 184 23.61 5.97 -2.24
C ARG A 184 22.37 6.10 -3.13
N SER A 185 22.03 7.32 -3.56
CA SER A 185 20.90 7.52 -4.47
C SER A 185 21.21 7.01 -5.88
N GLN A 186 22.43 7.21 -6.39
CA GLN A 186 22.85 6.66 -7.69
C GLN A 186 22.84 5.13 -7.69
N ALA A 187 23.45 4.51 -6.68
CA ALA A 187 23.44 3.05 -6.53
C ALA A 187 22.01 2.50 -6.44
N LYS A 188 21.13 3.17 -5.68
CA LYS A 188 19.71 2.83 -5.59
C LYS A 188 19.04 2.87 -6.96
N SER A 189 19.17 3.99 -7.67
CA SER A 189 18.58 4.15 -9.00
C SER A 189 19.10 3.12 -10.01
N LEU A 190 20.39 2.78 -9.97
CA LEU A 190 20.98 1.78 -10.87
C LEU A 190 20.43 0.37 -10.58
N ILE A 191 20.36 -0.02 -9.32
CA ILE A 191 19.79 -1.31 -8.90
C ILE A 191 18.32 -1.40 -9.31
N GLU A 192 17.54 -0.36 -9.03
CA GLU A 192 16.11 -0.30 -9.37
C GLU A 192 15.87 -0.27 -10.89
N ALA A 193 16.73 0.39 -11.65
CA ALA A 193 16.68 0.38 -13.12
C ALA A 193 17.02 -1.00 -13.69
N ALA A 194 17.86 -1.77 -13.00
CA ALA A 194 18.21 -3.15 -13.36
C ALA A 194 17.22 -4.20 -12.83
N GLY A 195 16.07 -3.80 -12.28
CA GLY A 195 15.02 -4.70 -11.77
C GLY A 195 15.22 -5.18 -10.33
N GLY A 196 16.29 -4.75 -9.67
CA GLY A 196 16.53 -5.06 -8.26
C GLY A 196 15.74 -4.15 -7.32
N ARG A 197 15.60 -4.56 -6.06
CA ARG A 197 14.95 -3.76 -5.00
C ARG A 197 15.96 -3.37 -3.96
N VAL A 198 15.98 -2.11 -3.54
CA VAL A 198 16.83 -1.65 -2.43
C VAL A 198 15.99 -1.49 -1.17
N SER A 199 16.47 -2.11 -0.10
CA SER A 199 15.86 -2.06 1.23
C SER A 199 16.78 -1.35 2.23
N GLY A 200 16.17 -0.65 3.19
CA GLY A 200 16.84 0.02 4.29
C GLY A 200 17.34 -0.93 5.38
N SER A 201 16.83 -2.16 5.48
CA SER A 201 17.15 -3.09 6.56
C SER A 201 17.57 -4.47 6.03
N VAL A 202 18.43 -5.16 6.77
CA VAL A 202 18.88 -6.52 6.42
C VAL A 202 17.93 -7.53 7.04
N SER A 203 17.41 -8.43 6.21
CA SER A 203 16.53 -9.55 6.56
C SER A 203 17.04 -10.86 5.95
N ARG A 204 16.45 -12.01 6.32
CA ARG A 204 16.75 -13.30 5.68
C ARG A 204 16.34 -13.36 4.20
N LYS A 205 15.45 -12.46 3.76
CA LYS A 205 15.03 -12.34 2.37
C LYS A 205 15.97 -11.48 1.54
N THR A 206 16.93 -10.80 2.18
CA THR A 206 17.93 -9.98 1.49
C THR A 206 18.90 -10.87 0.72
N ASP A 207 19.07 -10.64 -0.58
CA ASP A 207 20.03 -11.38 -1.41
C ASP A 207 21.46 -10.85 -1.20
N TYR A 208 21.62 -9.51 -1.20
CA TYR A 208 22.91 -8.85 -1.17
C TYR A 208 22.96 -7.68 -0.19
N VAL A 209 24.07 -7.52 0.50
CA VAL A 209 24.42 -6.29 1.22
C VAL A 209 25.64 -5.65 0.55
N VAL A 210 25.46 -4.47 -0.03
CA VAL A 210 26.55 -3.70 -0.62
C VAL A 210 27.21 -2.88 0.48
N GLY A 211 28.42 -3.26 0.86
CA GLY A 211 29.20 -2.60 1.91
C GLY A 211 30.23 -1.64 1.32
N GLY A 212 30.09 -0.34 1.62
CA GLY A 212 31.16 0.64 1.45
C GLY A 212 31.99 0.84 2.72
N ASP A 213 32.80 1.90 2.75
CA ASP A 213 33.63 2.25 3.91
C ASP A 213 32.78 2.48 5.18
N ALA A 214 33.28 2.02 6.33
CA ALA A 214 32.59 2.04 7.62
C ALA A 214 31.15 1.47 7.58
N PRO A 215 30.98 0.19 7.18
CA PRO A 215 29.69 -0.44 6.87
C PRO A 215 28.74 -0.68 8.07
N GLY A 216 29.15 -0.34 9.29
CA GLY A 216 28.27 -0.22 10.46
C GLY A 216 27.50 -1.49 10.85
N SER A 217 26.41 -1.31 11.60
CA SER A 217 25.61 -2.37 12.24
C SER A 217 24.87 -3.30 11.26
N LYS A 218 24.60 -2.85 10.02
CA LYS A 218 23.94 -3.67 9.00
C LYS A 218 24.84 -4.79 8.48
N LEU A 219 26.15 -4.56 8.44
CA LEU A 219 27.10 -5.60 7.99
C LEU A 219 27.17 -6.75 8.98
N THR A 220 27.15 -6.44 10.29
CA THR A 220 27.06 -7.43 11.36
C THR A 220 25.80 -8.26 11.21
N LYS A 221 24.65 -7.61 11.04
CA LYS A 221 23.36 -8.28 10.84
C LYS A 221 23.34 -9.16 9.58
N ALA A 222 24.00 -8.74 8.49
CA ALA A 222 24.13 -9.54 7.28
C ALA A 222 24.89 -10.85 7.53
N ARG A 223 26.01 -10.78 8.26
CA ARG A 223 26.80 -11.95 8.64
C ARG A 223 26.03 -12.91 9.55
N GLU A 224 25.30 -12.38 10.53
CA GLU A 224 24.45 -13.18 11.43
C GLU A 224 23.34 -13.92 10.68
N LEU A 225 22.77 -13.30 9.66
CA LEU A 225 21.67 -13.88 8.86
C LEU A 225 22.15 -14.70 7.66
N GLY A 226 23.48 -14.80 7.43
CA GLY A 226 24.06 -15.53 6.30
C GLY A 226 23.82 -14.88 4.93
N VAL A 227 23.58 -13.57 4.89
CA VAL A 227 23.34 -12.81 3.66
C VAL A 227 24.67 -12.50 2.97
N LYS A 228 24.70 -12.59 1.63
CA LYS A 228 25.91 -12.34 0.84
C LYS A 228 26.30 -10.86 0.89
N VAL A 229 27.51 -10.56 1.34
CA VAL A 229 28.07 -9.20 1.34
C VAL A 229 28.89 -9.01 0.08
N ILE A 230 28.67 -7.91 -0.63
CA ILE A 230 29.41 -7.52 -1.83
C ILE A 230 29.94 -6.09 -1.71
N ASP A 231 30.96 -5.75 -2.50
CA ASP A 231 31.49 -4.38 -2.62
C ASP A 231 30.93 -3.64 -3.86
N GLU A 232 31.37 -2.40 -4.07
CA GLU A 232 30.94 -1.57 -5.21
C GLU A 232 31.41 -2.13 -6.56
N ALA A 233 32.59 -2.77 -6.62
CA ALA A 233 33.11 -3.38 -7.83
C ALA A 233 32.26 -4.60 -8.25
N GLN A 234 31.87 -5.42 -7.29
CA GLN A 234 30.96 -6.55 -7.52
C GLN A 234 29.54 -6.08 -7.88
N LEU A 235 29.09 -4.95 -7.33
CA LEU A 235 27.82 -4.33 -7.74
C LEU A 235 27.88 -3.90 -9.22
N LYS A 236 29.00 -3.31 -9.66
CA LYS A 236 29.23 -2.96 -11.07
C LYS A 236 29.21 -4.17 -11.98
N GLU A 237 29.86 -5.27 -11.60
CA GLU A 237 29.82 -6.53 -12.38
C GLU A 237 28.38 -7.05 -12.55
N LEU A 238 27.60 -7.02 -11.46
CA LEU A 238 26.18 -7.42 -11.45
C LEU A 238 25.31 -6.52 -12.34
N LEU A 239 25.60 -5.22 -12.39
CA LEU A 239 24.96 -4.25 -13.27
C LEU A 239 25.52 -4.29 -14.70
N SER A 240 26.71 -4.88 -14.88
CA SER A 240 27.54 -4.87 -16.09
C SER A 240 27.84 -3.47 -16.62
N ILE A 241 28.33 -2.60 -15.73
CA ILE A 241 28.76 -1.22 -16.02
C ILE A 241 30.18 -0.95 -15.53
#